data_AF-A0A1B8ASD9-F1
#
_entry.id   AF-A0A1B8ASD9-F1
#
_cell.length_a   1.000
_cell.length_b   1.000
_cell.length_c   1.000
_cell.angle_alpha   90.00
_cell.angle_beta   90.00
_cell.angle_gamma   90.00
#
_symmetry.space_group_name_H-M   'P 1'
#
loop_
_entity.id
_entity.type
_entity.pdbx_description
1 polymer ?
#
loop_
_entity_poly.entity_id
_entity_poly.type
_entity_poly.pdbx_seq_one_letter_code
_entity_poly.pdbx_strand_id
1 'polypeptide(L)'
;MDVKIRRPVMAFDIKDRTTHKFILVQLFVIISFAFYTTTLLHLPKIKDRLIPSRPRLSITSPAVMGQVNNTSEFPTVISLSETQNNVHSAALICGDVWLALSLMAGTDAFWVVATFNHTLMKNWHYFVSMRMMALASILSFCLYIPSNWGDKTTRLQDYSFALSLSCLTYFLFNYTLSRAHRRPPTTLINAHFGTLQQYSDKMRRFSFGWSRALQVSAIICSFPTVLTAIIPAGWVTVIPLLTIPFESILLASKKLGRSPEFILSGGVFIHAVCFTHWGLSQVTSSPRLVLPSWAFLALLVAGRLILDLHLQSSSLKYQEFLWVRKEVLISTKTLLGICAFCLLAEQVGVLVVSYCKLFIIPVFYSISLLGVATPAAYSIVTKKMKQ
;
A
#
# COMPACT_ATOMS: atom_id res chain seq x y z
N MET A 1 -9.49 -0.36 -52.01
CA MET A 1 -9.65 -0.53 -50.56
C MET A 1 -8.70 0.44 -49.87
N ASP A 2 -9.20 1.62 -49.49
CA ASP A 2 -8.39 2.58 -48.75
C ASP A 2 -8.12 2.04 -47.35
N VAL A 3 -6.88 1.62 -47.12
CA VAL A 3 -6.36 1.37 -45.77
C VAL A 3 -6.31 2.74 -45.10
N LYS A 4 -7.42 3.10 -44.45
CA LYS A 4 -7.50 4.27 -43.58
C LYS A 4 -6.48 4.03 -42.47
N ILE A 5 -5.29 4.60 -42.64
CA ILE A 5 -4.23 4.59 -41.63
C ILE A 5 -4.86 5.20 -40.37
N ARG A 6 -5.24 4.35 -39.42
CA ARG A 6 -5.71 4.80 -38.10
C ARG A 6 -4.50 5.49 -37.48
N ARG A 7 -4.44 6.81 -37.59
CA ARG A 7 -3.50 7.61 -36.81
C ARG A 7 -3.65 7.18 -35.35
N PRO A 8 -2.54 6.90 -34.65
CA PRO A 8 -2.61 6.60 -33.22
C PRO A 8 -3.38 7.73 -32.53
N VAL A 9 -4.34 7.36 -31.67
CA VAL A 9 -5.36 8.27 -31.12
C VAL A 9 -4.76 9.34 -30.18
N MET A 10 -3.46 9.24 -29.88
CA MET A 10 -2.58 10.40 -29.68
C MET A 10 -1.23 10.09 -30.33
N ALA A 11 -0.90 10.76 -31.45
CA ALA A 11 0.49 11.11 -31.67
C ALA A 11 0.79 12.20 -30.63
N PHE A 12 1.77 12.00 -29.75
CA PHE A 12 2.17 13.04 -28.80
C PHE A 12 2.80 14.19 -29.57
N ASP A 13 1.96 15.02 -30.18
CA ASP A 13 2.33 16.28 -30.79
C ASP A 13 2.13 17.36 -29.74
N ILE A 14 3.23 17.96 -29.30
CA ILE A 14 3.21 19.04 -28.30
C ILE A 14 2.35 20.20 -28.81
N LYS A 15 2.13 20.36 -30.13
CA LYS A 15 1.27 21.40 -30.68
C LYS A 15 -0.23 21.06 -30.64
N ASP A 16 -0.61 19.81 -30.36
CA ASP A 16 -2.01 19.40 -30.24
C ASP A 16 -2.65 19.90 -28.93
N ARG A 17 -3.83 20.52 -29.04
CA ARG A 17 -4.64 20.97 -27.90
C ARG A 17 -5.05 19.81 -26.99
N THR A 18 -5.23 18.62 -27.55
CA THR A 18 -5.59 17.41 -26.78
C THR A 18 -4.42 16.98 -25.90
N THR A 19 -3.21 16.97 -26.45
CA THR A 19 -1.97 16.68 -25.71
C THR A 19 -1.73 17.69 -24.60
N HIS A 20 -1.93 18.99 -24.84
CA HIS A 20 -1.85 20.02 -23.80
C HIS A 20 -2.83 19.77 -22.65
N LYS A 21 -4.11 19.50 -22.96
CA LYS A 21 -5.12 19.18 -21.93
C LYS A 21 -4.72 17.96 -21.11
N PHE A 22 -4.19 16.92 -21.76
CA PHE A 22 -3.70 15.73 -21.07
C PHE A 22 -2.55 16.06 -20.11
N ILE A 23 -1.56 16.85 -20.54
CA ILE A 23 -0.45 17.29 -19.71
C ILE A 23 -0.95 18.11 -18.51
N LEU A 24 -1.89 19.04 -18.73
CA LEU A 24 -2.48 19.84 -17.64
C LEU A 24 -3.17 18.97 -16.58
N VAL A 25 -3.91 17.94 -17.00
CA VAL A 25 -4.54 17.00 -16.06
C VAL A 25 -3.48 16.21 -15.29
N GLN A 26 -2.39 15.77 -15.92
CA GLN A 26 -1.29 15.10 -15.21
C GLN A 26 -0.61 16.02 -14.19
N LEU A 27 -0.33 17.27 -14.57
CA LEU A 27 0.21 18.28 -13.66
C LEU A 27 -0.71 18.50 -12.47
N PHE A 28 -2.03 18.62 -12.71
CA PHE A 28 -3.02 18.74 -11.64
C PHE A 28 -3.00 17.53 -10.69
N VAL A 29 -2.88 16.30 -11.22
CA VAL A 29 -2.77 15.07 -10.41
C VAL A 29 -1.52 15.12 -9.53
N ILE A 30 -0.37 15.51 -10.08
CA ILE A 30 0.90 15.60 -9.33
C ILE A 30 0.81 16.65 -8.23
N ILE A 31 0.28 17.84 -8.55
CA ILE A 31 0.10 18.93 -7.58
C ILE A 31 -0.88 18.49 -6.47
N SER A 32 -1.99 17.85 -6.83
CA SER A 32 -2.97 17.36 -5.86
C SER A 32 -2.37 16.30 -4.94
N PHE A 33 -1.61 15.35 -5.50
CA PHE A 33 -0.90 14.34 -4.73
C PHE A 33 0.06 14.97 -3.72
N ALA A 34 0.91 15.91 -4.18
CA ALA A 34 1.86 16.61 -3.31
C ALA A 34 1.14 17.39 -2.19
N PHE A 35 0.06 18.11 -2.54
CA PHE A 35 -0.76 18.85 -1.58
C PHE A 35 -1.36 17.94 -0.50
N TYR A 36 -1.94 16.80 -0.89
CA TYR A 36 -2.52 15.84 0.05
C TYR A 36 -1.47 15.20 0.95
N THR A 37 -0.31 14.80 0.39
CA THR A 37 0.81 14.28 1.17
C THR A 37 1.29 15.30 2.19
N THR A 38 1.51 16.56 1.80
CA THR A 38 1.93 17.62 2.73
C THR A 38 0.89 17.82 3.83
N THR A 39 -0.39 17.82 3.49
CA THR A 39 -1.48 17.97 4.48
C THR A 39 -1.47 16.84 5.51
N LEU A 40 -1.39 15.59 5.06
CA LEU A 40 -1.39 14.40 5.93
C LEU A 40 -0.14 14.34 6.82
N LEU A 41 1.01 14.81 6.35
CA LEU A 41 2.24 14.90 7.15
C LEU A 41 2.15 15.94 8.28
N HIS A 42 1.46 17.05 8.05
CA HIS A 42 1.37 18.15 9.00
C HIS A 42 0.20 18.02 9.97
N LEU A 43 -0.84 17.27 9.60
CA LEU A 43 -2.05 17.10 10.40
C LEU A 43 -1.78 16.60 11.85
N PRO A 44 -0.93 15.58 12.09
CA PRO A 44 -0.62 15.15 13.45
C PRO A 44 0.09 16.25 14.27
N LYS A 45 1.00 17.02 13.65
CA LYS A 45 1.74 18.09 14.32
C LYS A 45 0.83 19.25 14.74
N ILE A 46 -0.21 19.52 13.95
CA ILE A 46 -1.21 20.54 14.27
C ILE A 46 -2.07 20.08 15.45
N LYS A 47 -2.47 18.80 15.47
CA LYS A 47 -3.17 18.20 16.62
C LYS A 47 -2.36 18.34 17.90
N ASP A 48 -1.08 17.97 17.88
CA ASP A 48 -0.23 18.02 19.07
C ASP A 48 -0.03 19.44 19.61
N ARG A 49 -0.14 20.46 18.75
CA ARG A 49 -0.11 21.87 19.15
C ARG A 49 -1.44 22.38 19.73
N LEU A 50 -2.57 21.91 19.19
CA LEU A 50 -3.91 22.38 19.55
C LEU A 50 -4.48 21.65 20.78
N ILE A 51 -4.14 20.38 20.93
CA ILE A 51 -4.48 19.55 22.08
C ILE A 51 -3.13 19.01 22.55
N PRO A 52 -2.35 19.78 23.34
CA PRO A 52 -1.16 19.24 23.96
C PRO A 52 -1.62 17.98 24.68
N SER A 53 -1.11 16.84 24.22
CA SER A 53 -1.36 15.56 24.88
C SER A 53 -0.94 15.81 26.32
N ARG A 54 -1.92 15.75 27.23
CA ARG A 54 -1.73 15.91 28.68
C ARG A 54 -0.42 15.18 29.00
N PRO A 55 0.57 15.82 29.65
CA PRO A 55 1.83 15.15 29.95
C PRO A 55 1.43 13.82 30.55
N ARG A 56 1.91 12.71 29.95
CA ARG A 56 1.80 11.39 30.58
C ARG A 56 2.17 11.64 32.02
N LEU A 57 1.25 11.43 32.96
CA LEU A 57 1.53 11.64 34.37
C LEU A 57 2.82 10.87 34.65
N SER A 58 3.93 11.59 34.75
CA SER A 58 4.96 11.23 35.69
C SER A 58 4.20 11.18 36.99
N ILE A 59 4.00 9.97 37.51
CA ILE A 59 3.54 9.77 38.87
C ILE A 59 4.68 10.31 39.73
N THR A 60 4.74 11.63 39.88
CA THR A 60 5.31 12.26 41.06
C THR A 60 4.31 11.95 42.15
N SER A 61 4.55 10.82 42.84
CA SER A 61 3.85 10.50 44.07
C SER A 61 3.94 11.70 45.02
N PRO A 62 2.84 12.11 45.66
CA PRO A 62 2.91 13.12 46.69
C PRO A 62 3.65 12.53 47.89
N ALA A 63 4.69 13.23 48.35
CA ALA A 63 5.28 12.99 49.65
C ALA A 63 4.23 13.25 50.73
N VAL A 64 3.72 12.20 51.37
CA VAL A 64 3.17 12.27 52.73
C VAL A 64 3.60 11.00 53.48
N MET A 65 4.16 11.25 54.66
CA MET A 65 4.88 10.35 55.57
C MET A 65 4.16 9.06 55.96
N GLY A 66 4.95 7.99 56.10
CA GLY A 66 4.57 6.71 56.69
C GLY A 66 5.74 5.74 56.71
N GLN A 67 6.68 5.98 57.62
CA GLN A 67 7.86 5.17 57.96
C GLN A 67 7.51 3.68 58.18
N VAL A 68 8.34 2.76 57.66
CA VAL A 68 8.95 1.59 58.35
C VAL A 68 9.53 0.56 57.35
N ASN A 69 10.87 0.45 57.41
CA ASN A 69 11.77 -0.70 57.18
C ASN A 69 12.04 -1.31 55.76
N ASN A 70 13.24 -0.98 55.28
CA ASN A 70 14.29 -1.85 54.71
C ASN A 70 13.88 -3.02 53.82
N THR A 71 14.07 -2.85 52.50
CA THR A 71 14.76 -3.83 51.64
C THR A 71 15.19 -3.16 50.34
N SER A 72 16.35 -3.56 49.83
CA SER A 72 17.08 -2.95 48.71
C SER A 72 16.21 -2.62 47.48
N GLU A 73 16.11 -1.34 47.13
CA GLU A 73 15.56 -0.93 45.83
C GLU A 73 16.67 -0.96 44.75
N PHE A 74 16.52 -1.91 43.83
CA PHE A 74 17.20 -1.92 42.53
C PHE A 74 16.64 -0.81 41.62
N PRO A 75 17.43 -0.26 40.68
CA PRO A 75 17.10 0.99 40.00
C PRO A 75 15.98 0.83 38.97
N THR A 76 14.79 1.31 39.31
CA THR A 76 13.57 1.34 38.45
C THR A 76 13.68 2.29 37.25
N VAL A 77 14.79 3.02 37.11
CA VAL A 77 15.02 4.01 36.04
C VAL A 77 15.55 3.35 34.75
N ILE A 78 16.14 2.15 34.84
CA ILE A 78 16.74 1.47 33.68
C ILE A 78 15.67 0.77 32.82
N SER A 79 14.55 0.33 33.40
CA SER A 79 13.53 -0.49 32.70
C SER A 79 12.65 0.29 31.71
N LEU A 80 12.35 1.57 31.95
CA LEU A 80 11.46 2.35 31.08
C LEU A 80 12.14 2.70 29.74
N SER A 81 13.43 3.03 29.80
CA SER A 81 14.23 3.41 28.62
C SER A 81 14.55 2.21 27.72
N GLU A 82 14.88 1.06 28.29
CA GLU A 82 15.10 -0.19 27.54
C GLU A 82 13.80 -0.67 26.90
N THR A 83 12.67 -0.61 27.60
CA THR A 83 11.37 -0.99 27.04
C THR A 83 11.02 -0.10 25.85
N GLN A 84 11.19 1.23 25.96
CA GLN A 84 10.90 2.17 24.88
C GLN A 84 11.83 2.00 23.67
N ASN A 85 13.11 1.72 23.89
CA ASN A 85 14.08 1.45 22.81
C ASN A 85 13.78 0.12 22.10
N ASN A 86 13.37 -0.90 22.84
CA ASN A 86 12.97 -2.19 22.29
C ASN A 86 11.68 -2.08 21.45
N VAL A 87 10.69 -1.30 21.92
CA VAL A 87 9.45 -1.02 21.15
C VAL A 87 9.78 -0.32 19.83
N HIS A 88 10.64 0.70 19.87
CA HIS A 88 10.99 1.45 18.67
C HIS A 88 11.75 0.60 17.66
N SER A 89 12.72 -0.21 18.12
CA SER A 89 13.47 -1.15 17.27
C SER A 89 12.55 -2.20 16.62
N ALA A 90 11.63 -2.80 17.38
CA ALA A 90 10.66 -3.76 16.87
C ALA A 90 9.71 -3.15 15.82
N ALA A 91 9.28 -1.89 16.02
CA ALA A 91 8.46 -1.17 15.04
C ALA A 91 9.18 -0.95 13.70
N LEU A 92 10.48 -0.63 13.74
CA LEU A 92 11.28 -0.42 12.54
C LEU A 92 11.54 -1.73 11.79
N ILE A 93 11.85 -2.83 12.50
CA ILE A 93 12.00 -4.16 11.88
C ILE A 93 10.69 -4.61 11.24
N CYS A 94 9.58 -4.43 11.94
CA CYS A 94 8.23 -4.66 11.42
C CYS A 94 8.02 -3.87 10.10
N GLY A 95 8.35 -2.57 10.09
CA GLY A 95 8.31 -1.75 8.88
C GLY A 95 9.10 -2.34 7.70
N ASP A 96 10.34 -2.81 7.95
CA ASP A 96 11.17 -3.41 6.91
C ASP A 96 10.63 -4.74 6.38
N VAL A 97 10.08 -5.59 7.25
CA VAL A 97 9.44 -6.86 6.85
C VAL A 97 8.23 -6.58 5.97
N TRP A 98 7.36 -5.67 6.43
CA TRP A 98 6.22 -5.22 5.65
C TRP A 98 6.64 -4.69 4.28
N LEU A 99 7.64 -3.79 4.26
CA LEU A 99 8.14 -3.20 3.03
C LEU A 99 8.67 -4.26 2.07
N ALA A 100 9.45 -5.23 2.54
CA ALA A 100 9.99 -6.30 1.70
C ALA A 100 8.85 -7.10 1.03
N LEU A 101 7.89 -7.56 1.82
CA LEU A 101 6.78 -8.39 1.31
C LEU A 101 5.85 -7.58 0.39
N SER A 102 5.53 -6.34 0.76
CA SER A 102 4.69 -5.44 -0.02
C SER A 102 5.36 -4.95 -1.30
N LEU A 103 6.69 -4.78 -1.31
CA LEU A 103 7.44 -4.40 -2.50
C LEU A 103 7.32 -5.46 -3.59
N MET A 104 7.40 -6.75 -3.22
CA MET A 104 7.25 -7.82 -4.22
C MET A 104 5.82 -7.82 -4.79
N ALA A 105 4.81 -7.81 -3.91
CA ALA A 105 3.40 -7.74 -4.33
C ALA A 105 3.09 -6.50 -5.18
N GLY A 106 3.73 -5.38 -4.85
CA GLY A 106 3.65 -4.12 -5.57
C GLY A 106 4.28 -4.19 -6.95
N THR A 107 5.49 -4.74 -7.06
CA THR A 107 6.19 -4.95 -8.33
C THR A 107 5.36 -5.83 -9.26
N ASP A 108 4.70 -6.86 -8.72
CA ASP A 108 3.80 -7.71 -9.51
C ASP A 108 2.55 -6.96 -9.98
N ALA A 109 1.94 -6.17 -9.09
CA ALA A 109 0.82 -5.31 -9.46
C ALA A 109 1.20 -4.31 -10.55
N PHE A 110 2.42 -3.77 -10.52
CA PHE A 110 2.95 -2.89 -11.57
C PHE A 110 2.99 -3.58 -12.93
N TRP A 111 3.59 -4.76 -13.03
CA TRP A 111 3.65 -5.49 -14.29
C TRP A 111 2.25 -5.83 -14.82
N VAL A 112 1.31 -6.15 -13.92
CA VAL A 112 -0.09 -6.34 -14.31
C VAL A 112 -0.74 -5.05 -14.79
N VAL A 113 -0.46 -3.90 -14.18
CA VAL A 113 -0.94 -2.59 -14.63
C VAL A 113 -0.40 -2.27 -16.03
N ALA A 114 0.87 -2.60 -16.30
CA ALA A 114 1.51 -2.40 -17.59
C ALA A 114 0.86 -3.21 -18.74
N THR A 115 0.03 -4.22 -18.43
CA THR A 115 -0.76 -4.93 -19.45
C THR A 115 -1.88 -4.09 -20.05
N PHE A 116 -2.28 -2.97 -19.42
CA PHE A 116 -3.46 -2.17 -19.79
C PHE A 116 -4.75 -3.00 -19.96
N ASN A 117 -4.86 -4.15 -19.31
CA ASN A 117 -6.05 -4.98 -19.35
C ASN A 117 -6.92 -4.71 -18.11
N HIS A 118 -7.96 -3.90 -18.27
CA HIS A 118 -8.81 -3.46 -17.15
C HIS A 118 -9.43 -4.61 -16.35
N THR A 119 -9.83 -5.71 -16.98
CA THR A 119 -10.45 -6.84 -16.25
C THR A 119 -9.42 -7.63 -15.48
N LEU A 120 -8.29 -7.91 -16.11
CA LEU A 120 -7.16 -8.56 -15.46
C LEU A 120 -6.67 -7.74 -14.27
N MET A 121 -6.43 -6.44 -14.44
CA MET A 121 -6.02 -5.54 -13.35
C MET A 121 -7.02 -5.52 -12.21
N LYS A 122 -8.32 -5.43 -12.51
CA LYS A 122 -9.38 -5.47 -11.49
C LYS A 122 -9.35 -6.79 -10.73
N ASN A 123 -9.33 -7.92 -11.43
CA ASN A 123 -9.35 -9.24 -10.82
C ASN A 123 -8.05 -9.48 -10.02
N TRP A 124 -6.89 -9.12 -10.55
CA TRP A 124 -5.61 -9.23 -9.86
C TRP A 124 -5.58 -8.39 -8.59
N HIS A 125 -6.05 -7.13 -8.64
CA HIS A 125 -6.09 -6.26 -7.49
C HIS A 125 -6.89 -6.87 -6.33
N TYR A 126 -8.13 -7.31 -6.60
CA TYR A 126 -9.00 -7.86 -5.56
C TYR A 126 -8.61 -9.29 -5.15
N PHE A 127 -8.17 -10.13 -6.09
CA PHE A 127 -7.93 -11.54 -5.80
C PHE A 127 -6.51 -11.87 -5.36
N VAL A 128 -5.55 -11.00 -5.68
CA VAL A 128 -4.12 -11.22 -5.41
C VAL A 128 -3.56 -10.06 -4.60
N SER A 129 -3.47 -8.85 -5.16
CA SER A 129 -2.75 -7.73 -4.52
C SER A 129 -3.25 -7.42 -3.10
N MET A 130 -4.57 -7.27 -2.92
CA MET A 130 -5.14 -6.98 -1.61
C MET A 130 -4.86 -8.06 -0.57
N ARG A 131 -4.84 -9.33 -0.99
CA ARG A 131 -4.56 -10.48 -0.10
C ARG A 131 -3.09 -10.56 0.28
N MET A 132 -2.20 -10.34 -0.69
CA MET A 132 -0.76 -10.29 -0.45
C MET A 132 -0.38 -9.13 0.47
N MET A 133 -0.99 -7.94 0.29
CA MET A 133 -0.78 -6.79 1.18
C MET A 133 -1.33 -7.01 2.59
N ALA A 134 -2.50 -7.65 2.71
CA ALA A 134 -3.04 -8.05 4.01
C ALA A 134 -2.11 -9.06 4.70
N LEU A 135 -1.63 -10.06 3.97
CA LEU A 135 -0.71 -11.07 4.51
C LEU A 135 0.63 -10.46 4.93
N ALA A 136 1.22 -9.57 4.11
CA ALA A 136 2.42 -8.82 4.48
C ALA A 136 2.25 -8.07 5.80
N SER A 137 1.10 -7.42 5.97
CA SER A 137 0.76 -6.70 7.20
C SER A 137 0.59 -7.63 8.38
N ILE A 138 -0.07 -8.76 8.19
CA ILE A 138 -0.25 -9.75 9.25
C ILE A 138 1.08 -10.36 9.69
N LEU A 139 1.93 -10.77 8.76
CA LEU A 139 3.26 -11.30 9.08
C LEU A 139 4.10 -10.26 9.82
N SER A 140 4.01 -9.01 9.41
CA SER A 140 4.63 -7.87 10.09
C SER A 140 4.11 -7.69 11.53
N PHE A 141 2.78 -7.72 11.73
CA PHE A 141 2.16 -7.60 13.04
C PHE A 141 2.47 -8.78 13.97
N CYS A 142 2.54 -10.00 13.44
CA CYS A 142 2.95 -11.19 14.20
C CYS A 142 4.36 -11.07 14.79
N LEU A 143 5.25 -10.30 14.15
CA LEU A 143 6.59 -10.03 14.67
C LEU A 143 6.61 -8.89 15.70
N TYR A 144 5.67 -7.95 15.57
CA TYR A 144 5.57 -6.76 16.43
C TYR A 144 4.89 -7.01 17.78
N ILE A 145 3.80 -7.79 17.82
CA ILE A 145 3.02 -7.99 19.05
C ILE A 145 3.84 -8.69 20.14
N PRO A 146 4.49 -9.84 19.89
CA PRO A 146 5.17 -10.61 20.95
C PRO A 146 6.56 -10.07 21.33
N SER A 147 7.07 -9.11 20.55
CA SER A 147 8.27 -8.35 20.92
C SER A 147 7.95 -7.18 21.85
N ASN A 148 6.67 -6.80 21.98
CA ASN A 148 6.19 -5.63 22.72
C ASN A 148 5.20 -5.98 23.85
N TRP A 149 4.53 -7.13 23.78
CA TRP A 149 3.63 -7.63 24.80
C TRP A 149 4.28 -8.79 25.55
N GLY A 150 4.36 -8.66 26.87
CA GLY A 150 4.67 -9.77 27.76
C GLY A 150 6.02 -9.69 28.43
N ASP A 151 6.04 -10.20 29.66
CA ASP A 151 7.26 -10.57 30.35
C ASP A 151 7.87 -11.79 29.63
N LYS A 152 9.17 -12.07 29.80
CA LYS A 152 9.83 -13.19 29.08
C LYS A 152 9.13 -14.54 29.28
N THR A 153 8.36 -14.68 30.36
CA THR A 153 7.61 -15.87 30.77
C THR A 153 6.31 -16.11 30.00
N THR A 154 5.65 -15.08 29.46
CA THR A 154 4.37 -15.23 28.73
C THR A 154 4.51 -15.21 27.20
N ARG A 155 5.73 -14.98 26.71
CA ARG A 155 6.02 -14.72 25.29
C ARG A 155 5.41 -15.74 24.33
N LEU A 156 5.46 -17.02 24.67
CA LEU A 156 4.95 -18.09 23.81
C LEU A 156 3.41 -18.07 23.69
N GLN A 157 2.72 -17.68 24.76
CA GLN A 157 1.27 -17.47 24.78
C GLN A 157 0.91 -16.21 23.97
N ASP A 158 1.71 -15.15 24.06
CA ASP A 158 1.54 -13.91 23.29
C ASP A 158 1.75 -14.14 21.77
N TYR A 159 2.77 -14.94 21.39
CA TYR A 159 2.96 -15.40 20.00
C TYR A 159 1.75 -16.19 19.49
N SER A 160 1.25 -17.14 20.30
CA SER A 160 0.11 -17.99 19.93
C SER A 160 -1.18 -17.18 19.77
N PHE A 161 -1.41 -16.21 20.66
CA PHE A 161 -2.54 -15.30 20.58
C PHE A 161 -2.44 -14.38 19.35
N ALA A 162 -1.28 -13.76 19.13
CA ALA A 162 -1.03 -12.90 17.97
C ALA A 162 -1.23 -13.65 16.65
N LEU A 163 -0.74 -14.89 16.56
CA LEU A 163 -0.93 -15.76 15.41
C LEU A 163 -2.42 -16.10 15.21
N SER A 164 -3.14 -16.43 16.30
CA SER A 164 -4.57 -16.76 16.24
C SER A 164 -5.42 -15.57 15.78
N LEU A 165 -5.17 -14.38 16.35
CA LEU A 165 -5.84 -13.14 15.97
C LEU A 165 -5.54 -12.76 14.51
N SER A 166 -4.29 -12.97 14.09
CA SER A 166 -3.83 -12.75 12.73
C SER A 166 -4.51 -13.69 11.73
N CYS A 167 -4.60 -14.98 12.03
CA CYS A 167 -5.32 -15.96 11.23
C CYS A 167 -6.81 -15.61 11.12
N LEU A 168 -7.45 -15.23 12.23
CA LEU A 168 -8.84 -14.80 12.25
C LEU A 168 -9.04 -13.54 11.39
N THR A 169 -8.15 -12.55 11.53
CA THR A 169 -8.19 -11.30 10.75
C THR A 169 -8.02 -11.59 9.26
N TYR A 170 -7.05 -12.43 8.88
CA TYR A 170 -6.86 -12.85 7.49
C TYR A 170 -8.12 -13.55 6.96
N PHE A 171 -8.71 -14.46 7.73
CA PHE A 171 -9.92 -15.17 7.35
C PHE A 171 -11.08 -14.21 7.12
N LEU A 172 -11.36 -13.29 8.07
CA LEU A 172 -12.44 -12.31 7.95
C LEU A 172 -12.23 -11.36 6.77
N PHE A 173 -11.00 -10.89 6.56
CA PHE A 173 -10.64 -10.06 5.41
C PHE A 173 -10.90 -10.80 4.09
N ASN A 174 -10.47 -12.05 3.99
CA ASN A 174 -10.70 -12.85 2.79
C ASN A 174 -12.18 -13.17 2.57
N TYR A 175 -12.91 -13.45 3.64
CA TYR A 175 -14.34 -13.74 3.59
C TYR A 175 -15.12 -12.52 3.09
N THR A 176 -14.88 -11.35 3.70
CA THR A 176 -15.54 -10.09 3.32
C THR A 176 -15.23 -9.69 1.88
N LEU A 177 -13.96 -9.78 1.47
CA LEU A 177 -13.53 -9.47 0.10
C LEU A 177 -14.14 -10.44 -0.93
N SER A 178 -14.20 -11.73 -0.61
CA SER A 178 -14.82 -12.74 -1.48
C SER A 178 -16.34 -12.58 -1.59
N ARG A 179 -16.99 -12.04 -0.56
CA ARG A 179 -18.43 -11.74 -0.58
C ARG A 179 -18.73 -10.45 -1.34
N ALA A 180 -17.87 -9.44 -1.24
CA ALA A 180 -17.99 -8.18 -1.96
C ALA A 180 -17.71 -8.33 -3.46
N HIS A 181 -16.76 -9.21 -3.83
CA HIS A 181 -16.34 -9.42 -5.22
C HIS A 181 -16.63 -10.85 -5.67
N ARG A 182 -17.60 -10.98 -6.57
CA ARG A 182 -17.90 -12.28 -7.20
C ARG A 182 -16.65 -12.85 -7.87
N ARG A 183 -16.46 -14.16 -7.70
CA ARG A 183 -15.39 -14.91 -8.38
C ARG A 183 -15.47 -14.69 -9.89
N PRO A 184 -14.37 -14.33 -10.55
CA PRO A 184 -14.38 -14.19 -12.00
C PRO A 184 -14.63 -15.54 -12.65
N PRO A 185 -15.27 -15.57 -13.84
CA PRO A 185 -15.36 -16.80 -14.61
C PRO A 185 -13.96 -17.18 -15.11
N THR A 186 -13.62 -18.47 -15.00
CA THR A 186 -12.35 -19.00 -15.54
C THR A 186 -12.38 -18.90 -17.07
N THR A 187 -11.67 -17.91 -17.62
CA THR A 187 -11.66 -17.66 -19.08
C THR A 187 -10.28 -17.23 -19.55
N LEU A 188 -9.82 -17.79 -20.67
CA LEU A 188 -8.60 -17.34 -21.35
C LEU A 188 -8.79 -15.99 -22.07
N ILE A 189 -10.02 -15.51 -22.20
CA ILE A 189 -10.36 -14.25 -22.88
C ILE A 189 -9.62 -13.06 -22.24
N ASN A 190 -9.35 -13.12 -20.93
CA ASN A 190 -8.65 -12.06 -20.21
C ASN A 190 -7.11 -12.17 -20.25
N ALA A 191 -6.55 -13.21 -20.88
CA ALA A 191 -5.11 -13.47 -20.96
C ALA A 191 -4.46 -12.76 -22.18
N HIS A 192 -4.43 -11.43 -22.15
CA HIS A 192 -3.83 -10.63 -23.23
C HIS A 192 -3.35 -9.26 -22.74
N PHE A 193 -2.42 -8.68 -23.49
CA PHE A 193 -2.04 -7.27 -23.40
C PHE A 193 -3.09 -6.40 -24.11
N GLY A 194 -3.63 -5.42 -23.40
CA GLY A 194 -4.50 -4.39 -23.95
C GLY A 194 -3.73 -3.16 -24.38
N THR A 195 -4.43 -2.19 -24.97
CA THR A 195 -3.90 -0.85 -25.24
C THR A 195 -4.45 0.17 -24.24
N LEU A 196 -3.71 1.27 -24.02
CA LEU A 196 -4.18 2.39 -23.20
C LEU A 196 -5.58 2.87 -23.62
N GLN A 197 -5.85 2.90 -24.93
CA GLN A 197 -7.14 3.27 -25.49
C GLN A 197 -8.24 2.28 -25.09
N GLN A 198 -8.01 0.96 -25.26
CA GLN A 198 -8.98 -0.06 -24.87
C GLN A 198 -9.29 -0.01 -23.37
N TYR A 199 -8.27 0.22 -22.55
CA TYR A 199 -8.42 0.41 -21.12
C TYR A 199 -9.30 1.62 -20.80
N SER A 200 -8.97 2.78 -21.38
CA SER A 200 -9.69 4.03 -21.20
C SER A 200 -11.15 3.93 -21.65
N ASP A 201 -11.41 3.30 -22.80
CA ASP A 201 -12.75 3.08 -23.33
C ASP A 201 -13.59 2.20 -22.40
N LYS A 202 -12.97 1.18 -21.78
CA LYS A 202 -13.62 0.32 -20.79
C LYS A 202 -13.91 1.06 -19.49
N MET A 203 -12.98 1.89 -19.02
CA MET A 203 -13.15 2.72 -17.84
C MET A 203 -14.26 3.76 -18.02
N ARG A 204 -14.38 4.36 -19.22
CA ARG A 204 -15.44 5.31 -19.56
C ARG A 204 -16.85 4.76 -19.39
N ARG A 205 -17.05 3.45 -19.58
CA ARG A 205 -18.37 2.80 -19.41
C ARG A 205 -18.87 2.85 -17.96
N PHE A 206 -17.97 3.05 -17.00
CA PHE A 206 -18.29 3.17 -15.58
C PHE A 206 -18.32 4.63 -15.09
N SER A 207 -18.28 5.61 -16.00
CA SER A 207 -18.41 7.04 -15.66
C SER A 207 -19.78 7.32 -15.05
N PHE A 208 -19.80 7.87 -13.84
CA PHE A 208 -21.02 8.30 -13.13
C PHE A 208 -21.07 9.82 -12.86
N GLY A 209 -20.20 10.59 -13.52
CA GLY A 209 -20.20 12.06 -13.51
C GLY A 209 -19.47 12.69 -12.33
N TRP A 210 -19.03 13.94 -12.50
CA TRP A 210 -18.22 14.68 -11.52
C TRP A 210 -18.93 14.92 -10.19
N SER A 211 -20.19 15.33 -10.19
CA SER A 211 -20.93 15.64 -8.96
C SER A 211 -20.94 14.44 -8.00
N ARG A 212 -21.32 13.26 -8.50
CA ARG A 212 -21.33 12.03 -7.70
C ARG A 212 -19.93 11.51 -7.40
N ALA A 213 -18.95 11.71 -8.30
CA ALA A 213 -17.54 11.38 -8.03
C ALA A 213 -16.97 12.21 -6.87
N LEU A 214 -17.27 13.50 -6.82
CA LEU A 214 -16.85 14.39 -5.73
C LEU A 214 -17.52 14.03 -4.40
N GLN A 215 -18.82 13.71 -4.40
CA GLN A 215 -19.52 13.26 -3.19
C GLN A 215 -18.89 11.97 -2.61
N VAL A 216 -18.65 10.97 -3.46
CA VAL A 216 -18.02 9.72 -3.04
C VAL A 216 -16.58 9.95 -2.60
N SER A 217 -15.84 10.81 -3.30
CA SER A 217 -14.47 11.18 -2.92
C SER A 217 -14.43 11.87 -1.56
N ALA A 218 -15.37 12.77 -1.25
CA ALA A 218 -15.44 13.43 0.04
C ALA A 218 -15.58 12.44 1.20
N ILE A 219 -16.45 11.42 1.05
CA ILE A 219 -16.62 10.36 2.05
C ILE A 219 -15.35 9.50 2.19
N ILE A 220 -14.71 9.17 1.06
CA ILE A 220 -13.50 8.35 1.05
C ILE A 220 -12.29 9.09 1.59
N CYS A 221 -12.20 10.40 1.40
CA CYS A 221 -11.10 11.22 1.90
C CYS A 221 -11.28 11.55 3.39
N SER A 222 -12.51 11.68 3.87
CA SER A 222 -12.77 12.00 5.28
C SER A 222 -12.34 10.86 6.22
N PHE A 223 -12.63 9.61 5.87
CA PHE A 223 -12.30 8.44 6.68
C PHE A 223 -10.80 8.34 7.09
N PRO A 224 -9.83 8.24 6.17
CA PRO A 224 -8.40 8.24 6.48
C PRO A 224 -7.93 9.53 7.16
N THR A 225 -8.53 10.69 6.86
CA THR A 225 -8.18 11.95 7.55
C THR A 225 -8.55 11.88 9.03
N VAL A 226 -9.74 11.37 9.34
CA VAL A 226 -10.19 11.13 10.72
C VAL A 226 -9.32 10.05 11.38
N LEU A 227 -9.02 8.96 10.70
CA LEU A 227 -8.11 7.93 11.22
C LEU A 227 -6.72 8.52 11.54
N THR A 228 -6.18 9.37 10.66
CA THR A 228 -4.89 10.04 10.87
C THR A 228 -4.90 10.94 12.10
N ALA A 229 -6.03 11.60 12.38
CA ALA A 229 -6.18 12.43 13.55
C ALA A 229 -6.31 11.62 14.85
N ILE A 230 -6.91 10.42 14.81
CA ILE A 230 -7.24 9.65 16.03
C ILE A 230 -6.21 8.57 16.34
N ILE A 231 -5.69 7.86 15.33
CA ILE A 231 -4.79 6.72 15.51
C ILE A 231 -3.43 7.19 16.08
N PRO A 232 -2.91 6.54 17.13
CA PRO A 232 -1.58 6.84 17.67
C PRO A 232 -0.47 6.64 16.62
N ALA A 233 0.62 7.41 16.74
CA ALA A 233 1.74 7.38 15.77
C ALA A 233 2.35 5.97 15.55
N GLY A 234 2.34 5.10 16.55
CA GLY A 234 2.84 3.72 16.42
C GLY A 234 1.94 2.77 15.61
N TRP A 235 0.72 3.20 15.25
CA TRP A 235 -0.29 2.38 14.57
C TRP A 235 -0.60 2.91 13.16
N VAL A 236 0.23 3.81 12.64
CA VAL A 236 0.02 4.50 11.36
C VAL A 236 -0.09 3.53 10.18
N THR A 237 0.52 2.35 10.27
CA THR A 237 0.42 1.28 9.27
C THR A 237 -0.99 0.68 9.14
N VAL A 238 -1.86 0.87 10.13
CA VAL A 238 -3.26 0.43 10.09
C VAL A 238 -4.12 1.33 9.19
N ILE A 239 -3.76 2.61 9.02
CA ILE A 239 -4.57 3.58 8.29
C ILE A 239 -4.84 3.10 6.85
N PRO A 240 -3.84 2.74 6.03
CA PRO A 240 -4.12 2.32 4.66
C PRO A 240 -4.75 0.91 4.59
N LEU A 241 -4.51 0.04 5.58
CA LEU A 241 -5.21 -1.25 5.70
C LEU A 241 -6.72 -1.11 5.85
N LEU A 242 -7.18 -0.07 6.54
CA LEU A 242 -8.60 0.22 6.67
C LEU A 242 -9.14 1.00 5.47
N THR A 243 -8.32 1.90 4.91
CA THR A 243 -8.73 2.82 3.85
C THR A 243 -9.02 2.11 2.52
N ILE A 244 -8.14 1.19 2.08
CA ILE A 244 -8.31 0.54 0.77
C ILE A 244 -9.53 -0.40 0.73
N PRO A 245 -9.79 -1.24 1.76
CA PRO A 245 -11.03 -2.01 1.82
C PRO A 245 -12.25 -1.13 1.97
N PHE A 246 -12.18 -0.04 2.75
CA PHE A 246 -13.28 0.91 2.88
C PHE A 246 -13.69 1.51 1.54
N GLU A 247 -12.72 1.98 0.74
CA GLU A 247 -12.97 2.43 -0.65
C GLU A 247 -13.70 1.35 -1.46
N SER A 248 -13.16 0.13 -1.43
CA SER A 248 -13.67 -1.00 -2.19
C SER A 248 -15.10 -1.37 -1.81
N ILE A 249 -15.39 -1.41 -0.51
CA ILE A 249 -16.70 -1.73 0.05
C ILE A 249 -17.69 -0.61 -0.25
N LEU A 250 -17.31 0.65 -0.08
CA LEU A 250 -18.19 1.78 -0.34
C LEU A 250 -18.59 1.83 -1.82
N LEU A 251 -17.63 1.71 -2.74
CA LEU A 251 -17.91 1.67 -4.18
C LEU A 251 -18.82 0.49 -4.53
N ALA A 252 -18.53 -0.71 -4.01
CA ALA A 252 -19.37 -1.88 -4.23
C ALA A 252 -20.81 -1.70 -3.70
N SER A 253 -20.96 -1.17 -2.48
CA SER A 253 -22.27 -0.93 -1.84
C SER A 253 -23.14 0.04 -2.64
N LYS A 254 -22.53 1.03 -3.29
CA LYS A 254 -23.21 2.00 -4.16
C LYS A 254 -23.36 1.51 -5.60
N LYS A 255 -22.93 0.28 -5.91
CA LYS A 255 -22.86 -0.31 -7.26
C LYS A 255 -22.06 0.57 -8.24
N LEU A 256 -21.02 1.22 -7.74
CA LEU A 256 -20.13 2.08 -8.51
C LEU A 256 -18.81 1.36 -8.81
N GLY A 257 -18.24 1.64 -9.98
CA GLY A 257 -16.86 1.27 -10.30
C GLY A 257 -15.89 2.42 -10.02
N ARG A 258 -14.58 2.20 -10.21
CA ARG A 258 -13.59 3.28 -10.25
C ARG A 258 -13.73 4.01 -11.59
N SER A 259 -14.45 5.14 -11.60
CA SER A 259 -14.61 5.99 -12.78
C SER A 259 -13.39 6.89 -12.99
N PRO A 260 -13.17 7.42 -14.21
CA PRO A 260 -12.11 8.40 -14.44
C PRO A 260 -12.21 9.63 -13.52
N GLU A 261 -13.43 10.14 -13.34
CA GLU A 261 -13.69 11.31 -12.49
C GLU A 261 -13.36 11.03 -11.02
N PHE A 262 -13.67 9.83 -10.52
CA PHE A 262 -13.33 9.41 -9.16
C PHE A 262 -11.83 9.21 -8.97
N ILE A 263 -11.15 8.57 -9.91
CA ILE A 263 -9.70 8.32 -9.81
C ILE A 263 -8.93 9.63 -9.70
N LEU A 264 -9.28 10.63 -10.50
CA LEU A 264 -8.61 11.94 -10.52
C LEU A 264 -8.97 12.85 -9.34
N SER A 265 -10.03 12.53 -8.59
CA SER A 265 -10.44 13.28 -7.40
C SER A 265 -10.03 12.53 -6.13
N GLY A 266 -10.78 11.48 -5.75
CA GLY A 266 -10.55 10.70 -4.55
C GLY A 266 -9.44 9.65 -4.66
N GLY A 267 -9.22 9.07 -5.85
CA GLY A 267 -8.18 8.05 -6.05
C GLY A 267 -6.77 8.57 -5.75
N VAL A 268 -6.45 9.79 -6.22
CA VAL A 268 -5.17 10.47 -5.93
C VAL A 268 -4.94 10.61 -4.42
N PHE A 269 -5.99 10.95 -3.66
CA PHE A 269 -5.91 11.07 -2.21
C PHE A 269 -5.59 9.74 -1.53
N ILE A 270 -6.21 8.63 -1.93
CA ILE A 270 -5.89 7.30 -1.36
C ILE A 270 -4.42 6.95 -1.60
N HIS A 271 -3.91 7.22 -2.80
CA HIS A 271 -2.48 7.02 -3.06
C HIS A 271 -1.61 7.90 -2.17
N ALA A 272 -2.01 9.16 -1.90
CA ALA A 272 -1.29 10.04 -0.97
C ALA A 272 -1.34 9.53 0.48
N VAL A 273 -2.45 8.95 0.94
CA VAL A 273 -2.59 8.28 2.24
C VAL A 273 -1.61 7.13 2.35
N CYS A 274 -1.62 6.21 1.38
CA CYS A 274 -0.69 5.08 1.37
C CYS A 274 0.77 5.56 1.31
N PHE A 275 1.09 6.51 0.42
CA PHE A 275 2.44 7.06 0.33
C PHE A 275 2.89 7.67 1.66
N THR A 276 2.04 8.45 2.32
CA THR A 276 2.40 9.14 3.55
C THR A 276 2.58 8.17 4.72
N HIS A 277 1.59 7.30 4.95
CA HIS A 277 1.52 6.47 6.16
C HIS A 277 2.26 5.14 6.05
N TRP A 278 2.34 4.55 4.86
CA TRP A 278 3.13 3.34 4.63
C TRP A 278 4.51 3.63 4.04
N GLY A 279 4.68 4.69 3.25
CA GLY A 279 5.95 4.99 2.61
C GLY A 279 6.81 5.96 3.41
N LEU A 280 6.45 7.24 3.31
CA LEU A 280 7.26 8.35 3.81
C LEU A 280 7.49 8.27 5.31
N SER A 281 6.51 7.83 6.10
CA SER A 281 6.67 7.57 7.54
C SER A 281 7.86 6.66 7.85
N GLN A 282 8.09 5.62 7.03
CA GLN A 282 9.22 4.70 7.20
C GLN A 282 10.54 5.37 6.84
N VAL A 283 10.58 6.12 5.73
CA VAL A 283 11.76 6.86 5.29
C VAL A 283 12.18 7.91 6.32
N THR A 284 11.21 8.66 6.85
CA THR A 284 11.48 9.71 7.84
C THR A 284 11.89 9.13 9.19
N SER A 285 11.42 7.93 9.54
CA SER A 285 11.77 7.27 10.80
C SER A 285 13.13 6.57 10.72
N SER A 286 13.40 5.86 9.62
CA SER A 286 14.69 5.22 9.35
C SER A 286 14.91 5.11 7.84
N PRO A 287 15.73 6.00 7.23
CA PRO A 287 15.98 5.96 5.78
C PRO A 287 16.77 4.73 5.36
N ARG A 288 17.54 4.14 6.29
CA ARG A 288 18.23 2.87 6.11
C ARG A 288 17.33 1.69 6.53
N LEU A 289 17.53 0.52 5.91
CA LEU A 289 17.06 -0.75 6.44
C LEU A 289 17.71 -1.03 7.80
N VAL A 290 16.90 -1.44 8.77
CA VAL A 290 17.30 -2.04 10.05
C VAL A 290 17.55 -3.53 9.86
N LEU A 291 16.79 -4.20 8.99
CA LEU A 291 17.08 -5.57 8.59
C LEU A 291 18.42 -5.66 7.84
N PRO A 292 19.20 -6.73 8.06
CA PRO A 292 20.33 -7.05 7.20
C PRO A 292 19.88 -7.17 5.74
N SER A 293 20.69 -6.67 4.81
CA SER A 293 20.38 -6.65 3.37
C SER A 293 20.02 -8.04 2.82
N TRP A 294 20.67 -9.10 3.30
CA TRP A 294 20.34 -10.49 2.93
C TRP A 294 18.97 -10.94 3.43
N ALA A 295 18.57 -10.54 4.64
CA ALA A 295 17.27 -10.89 5.21
C ALA A 295 16.15 -10.18 4.45
N PHE A 296 16.35 -8.90 4.12
CA PHE A 296 15.41 -8.13 3.30
C PHE A 296 15.21 -8.77 1.92
N LEU A 297 16.30 -9.13 1.22
CA LEU A 297 16.22 -9.76 -0.09
C LEU A 297 15.64 -11.19 -0.02
N ALA A 298 15.92 -11.94 1.05
CA ALA A 298 15.28 -13.24 1.28
C ALA A 298 13.77 -13.09 1.46
N LEU A 299 13.31 -12.04 2.15
CA LEU A 299 11.89 -11.74 2.30
C LEU A 299 11.23 -11.35 0.97
N LEU A 300 11.94 -10.64 0.06
CA LEU A 300 11.42 -10.40 -1.29
C LEU A 300 11.18 -11.71 -2.06
N VAL A 301 12.13 -12.64 -1.98
CA VAL A 301 12.00 -13.97 -2.58
C VAL A 301 10.88 -14.75 -1.90
N ALA A 302 10.75 -14.67 -0.58
CA ALA A 302 9.64 -15.29 0.15
C ALA A 302 8.29 -14.73 -0.31
N GLY A 303 8.17 -13.41 -0.51
CA GLY A 303 6.98 -12.78 -1.07
C GLY A 303 6.59 -13.35 -2.44
N ARG A 304 7.58 -13.64 -3.29
CA ARG A 304 7.35 -14.30 -4.60
C ARG A 304 6.85 -15.74 -4.42
N LEU A 305 7.44 -16.51 -3.51
CA LEU A 305 7.02 -17.89 -3.24
C LEU A 305 5.61 -17.94 -2.68
N ILE A 306 5.26 -17.02 -1.77
CA ILE A 306 3.91 -16.88 -1.23
C ILE A 306 2.92 -16.58 -2.36
N LEU A 307 3.26 -15.68 -3.29
CA LEU A 307 2.42 -15.44 -4.47
C LEU A 307 2.24 -16.72 -5.29
N ASP A 308 3.31 -17.44 -5.57
CA ASP A 308 3.25 -18.66 -6.38
C ASP A 308 2.35 -19.72 -5.73
N LEU A 309 2.46 -19.91 -4.41
CA LEU A 309 1.56 -20.76 -3.63
C LEU A 309 0.11 -20.26 -3.67
N HIS A 310 -0.10 -18.95 -3.55
CA HIS A 310 -1.41 -18.31 -3.60
C HIS A 310 -2.09 -18.49 -4.96
N LEU A 311 -1.34 -18.42 -6.06
CA LEU A 311 -1.85 -18.66 -7.41
C LEU A 311 -2.12 -20.15 -7.70
N GLN A 312 -1.39 -21.05 -7.03
CA GLN A 312 -1.59 -22.50 -7.15
C GLN A 312 -2.73 -23.03 -6.29
N SER A 313 -3.22 -22.26 -5.31
CA SER A 313 -4.34 -22.69 -4.47
C SER A 313 -5.57 -23.01 -5.31
N SER A 314 -6.28 -24.08 -4.97
CA SER A 314 -7.47 -24.55 -5.71
C SER A 314 -8.56 -23.47 -5.84
N SER A 315 -8.60 -22.53 -4.91
CA SER A 315 -9.53 -21.40 -4.89
C SER A 315 -9.21 -20.28 -5.88
N LEU A 316 -7.99 -20.23 -6.44
CA LEU A 316 -7.49 -19.13 -7.28
C LEU A 316 -6.76 -19.58 -8.55
N LYS A 317 -6.92 -20.84 -8.94
CA LYS A 317 -6.36 -21.42 -10.17
C LYS A 317 -7.09 -20.89 -11.42
N TYR A 318 -6.91 -19.61 -11.71
CA TYR A 318 -7.45 -18.92 -12.87
C TYR A 318 -6.43 -18.91 -14.00
N GLN A 319 -6.86 -19.24 -15.21
CA GLN A 319 -5.98 -19.32 -16.38
C GLN A 319 -5.33 -17.96 -16.68
N GLU A 320 -6.05 -16.86 -16.50
CA GLU A 320 -5.50 -15.52 -16.68
C GLU A 320 -4.39 -15.17 -15.67
N PHE A 321 -4.44 -15.70 -14.44
CA PHE A 321 -3.41 -15.46 -13.44
C PHE A 321 -2.17 -16.31 -13.68
N LEU A 322 -2.36 -17.55 -14.15
CA LEU A 322 -1.26 -18.41 -14.60
C LEU A 322 -0.56 -17.81 -15.83
N TRP A 323 -1.33 -17.25 -16.77
CA TRP A 323 -0.79 -16.50 -17.90
C TRP A 323 0.03 -15.28 -17.43
N VAL A 324 -0.52 -14.47 -16.51
CA VAL A 324 0.23 -13.34 -15.91
C VAL A 324 1.55 -13.82 -15.32
N ARG A 325 1.50 -14.91 -14.54
CA ARG A 325 2.69 -15.44 -13.90
C ARG A 325 3.77 -15.90 -14.89
N LYS A 326 3.36 -16.40 -16.05
CA LYS A 326 4.26 -16.92 -17.09
C LYS A 326 4.78 -15.83 -18.03
N GLU A 327 3.93 -14.91 -18.46
CA GLU A 327 4.20 -13.99 -19.58
C GLU A 327 4.39 -12.52 -19.15
N VAL A 328 3.93 -12.14 -17.95
CA VAL A 328 3.89 -10.74 -17.50
C VAL A 328 4.83 -10.48 -16.33
N LEU A 329 4.88 -11.37 -15.34
CA LEU A 329 5.68 -11.17 -14.14
C LEU A 329 7.14 -11.54 -14.34
N ILE A 330 8.02 -10.89 -13.58
CA ILE A 330 9.45 -11.23 -13.52
C ILE A 330 9.61 -12.69 -13.08
N SER A 331 10.40 -13.46 -13.85
CA SER A 331 10.68 -14.85 -13.52
C SER A 331 11.44 -14.97 -12.18
N THR A 332 11.20 -16.05 -11.42
CA THR A 332 11.92 -16.28 -10.15
C THR A 332 13.43 -16.36 -10.37
N LYS A 333 13.87 -16.91 -11.50
CA LYS A 333 15.30 -16.97 -11.87
C LYS A 333 15.88 -15.56 -12.02
N THR A 334 15.19 -14.68 -12.72
CA THR A 334 15.59 -13.28 -12.90
C THR A 334 15.60 -12.54 -11.56
N LEU A 335 14.58 -12.74 -10.72
CA LEU A 335 14.52 -12.15 -9.38
C LEU A 335 15.72 -12.57 -8.51
N LEU A 336 16.05 -13.87 -8.49
CA LEU A 336 17.21 -14.38 -7.76
C LEU A 336 18.52 -13.77 -8.28
N GLY A 337 18.66 -13.61 -9.60
CA GLY A 337 19.79 -12.92 -10.21
C GLY A 337 19.91 -11.47 -9.76
N ILE A 338 18.80 -10.73 -9.73
CA ILE A 338 18.75 -9.34 -9.24
C ILE A 338 19.15 -9.29 -7.75
N CYS A 339 18.59 -10.16 -6.91
CA CYS A 339 18.93 -10.23 -5.49
C CYS A 339 20.41 -10.55 -5.27
N ALA A 340 20.97 -11.51 -6.01
CA ALA A 340 22.39 -11.87 -5.93
C ALA A 340 23.28 -10.69 -6.35
N PHE A 341 22.94 -10.00 -7.45
CA PHE A 341 23.65 -8.80 -7.88
C PHE A 341 23.60 -7.69 -6.83
N CYS A 342 22.41 -7.42 -6.26
CA CYS A 342 22.26 -6.43 -5.19
C CYS A 342 23.07 -6.78 -3.94
N LEU A 343 23.15 -8.07 -3.56
CA LEU A 343 23.99 -8.52 -2.46
C LEU A 343 25.48 -8.32 -2.72
N LEU A 344 25.94 -8.66 -3.93
CA LEU A 344 27.34 -8.45 -4.31
C LEU A 344 27.69 -6.96 -4.31
N ALA A 345 26.81 -6.10 -4.84
CA ALA A 345 26.98 -4.66 -4.80
C ALA A 345 27.09 -4.14 -3.35
N GLU A 346 26.24 -4.65 -2.46
CA GLU A 346 26.28 -4.31 -1.03
C GLU A 346 27.60 -4.75 -0.37
N GLN A 347 28.11 -5.94 -0.71
CA GLN A 347 29.37 -6.47 -0.18
C GLN A 347 30.60 -5.68 -0.64
N VAL A 348 30.56 -5.09 -1.84
CA VAL A 348 31.64 -4.23 -2.38
C VAL A 348 31.51 -2.79 -1.86
N GLY A 349 30.52 -2.50 -0.99
CA GLY A 349 30.34 -1.21 -0.35
C GLY A 349 29.37 -0.26 -1.05
N VAL A 350 28.71 -0.71 -2.13
CA VAL A 350 27.63 0.05 -2.77
C VAL A 350 26.33 -0.26 -2.04
N LEU A 351 25.95 0.60 -1.09
CA LEU A 351 24.84 0.41 -0.13
C LEU A 351 23.43 0.51 -0.76
N VAL A 352 23.20 -0.11 -1.91
CA VAL A 352 21.95 -0.05 -2.68
C VAL A 352 20.78 -0.63 -1.89
N VAL A 353 20.99 -1.77 -1.23
CA VAL A 353 19.92 -2.46 -0.48
C VAL A 353 19.65 -1.72 0.81
N SER A 354 20.71 -1.35 1.55
CA SER A 354 20.60 -0.57 2.79
C SER A 354 19.77 0.71 2.64
N TYR A 355 19.88 1.43 1.51
CA TYR A 355 19.16 2.69 1.26
C TYR A 355 17.99 2.56 0.28
N CYS A 356 17.55 1.33 -0.01
CA CYS A 356 16.57 1.08 -1.05
C CYS A 356 15.23 1.80 -0.82
N LYS A 357 14.85 2.05 0.44
CA LYS A 357 13.66 2.84 0.84
C LYS A 357 13.55 4.19 0.13
N LEU A 358 14.68 4.90 0.01
CA LEU A 358 14.75 6.25 -0.55
C LEU A 358 14.31 6.29 -2.02
N PHE A 359 14.50 5.19 -2.74
CA PHE A 359 14.19 5.09 -4.16
C PHE A 359 12.89 4.35 -4.40
N ILE A 360 12.73 3.20 -3.74
CA ILE A 360 11.59 2.31 -3.94
C ILE A 360 10.28 2.99 -3.57
N ILE A 361 10.24 3.72 -2.45
CA ILE A 361 9.00 4.32 -1.97
C ILE A 361 8.51 5.38 -2.96
N PRO A 362 9.29 6.41 -3.34
CA PRO A 362 8.87 7.37 -4.37
C PRO A 362 8.50 6.69 -5.70
N VAL A 363 9.35 5.80 -6.22
CA VAL A 363 9.14 5.15 -7.51
C VAL A 363 7.86 4.32 -7.51
N PHE A 364 7.67 3.49 -6.49
CA PHE A 364 6.51 2.60 -6.38
C PHE A 364 5.19 3.37 -6.35
N TYR A 365 5.13 4.46 -5.59
CA TYR A 365 3.92 5.26 -5.46
C TYR A 365 3.68 6.17 -6.67
N SER A 366 4.72 6.75 -7.28
CA SER A 366 4.60 7.50 -8.53
C SER A 366 4.08 6.63 -9.67
N ILE A 367 4.65 5.43 -9.83
CA ILE A 367 4.22 4.47 -10.85
C ILE A 367 2.78 4.02 -10.60
N SER A 368 2.44 3.69 -9.34
CA SER A 368 1.09 3.26 -8.99
C SER A 368 0.05 4.34 -9.27
N LEU A 369 0.36 5.60 -8.94
CA LEU A 369 -0.49 6.75 -9.22
C LEU A 369 -0.65 6.95 -10.73
N LEU A 370 0.46 7.02 -11.47
CA LEU A 370 0.44 7.25 -12.92
C LEU A 370 -0.23 6.12 -13.68
N GLY A 371 -0.09 4.87 -13.24
CA GLY A 371 -0.70 3.70 -13.86
C GLY A 371 -2.23 3.73 -13.88
N VAL A 372 -2.86 4.39 -12.89
CA VAL A 372 -4.33 4.55 -12.84
C VAL A 372 -4.78 5.95 -13.29
N ALA A 373 -4.01 6.99 -13.00
CA ALA A 373 -4.34 8.36 -13.37
C ALA A 373 -4.15 8.63 -14.86
N THR A 374 -3.15 8.02 -15.50
CA THR A 374 -2.88 8.19 -16.94
C THR A 374 -4.06 7.76 -17.80
N PRO A 375 -4.58 6.52 -17.67
CA PRO A 375 -5.75 6.13 -18.46
C PRO A 375 -7.02 6.91 -18.10
N ALA A 376 -7.18 7.31 -16.83
CA ALA A 376 -8.30 8.14 -16.40
C ALA A 376 -8.27 9.54 -17.05
N ALA A 377 -7.12 10.21 -17.01
CA ALA A 377 -6.89 11.49 -17.67
C ALA A 377 -7.11 11.39 -19.18
N TYR A 378 -6.57 10.33 -19.80
CA TYR A 378 -6.78 10.04 -21.21
C TYR A 378 -8.28 9.92 -21.53
N SER A 379 -9.04 9.21 -20.70
CA SER A 379 -10.49 9.02 -20.86
C SER A 379 -11.27 10.32 -20.80
N ILE A 380 -10.91 11.24 -19.89
CA ILE A 380 -11.58 12.54 -19.77
C ILE A 380 -11.24 13.45 -20.95
N VAL A 381 -9.97 13.52 -21.34
CA VAL A 381 -9.51 14.44 -22.38
C VAL A 381 -10.00 14.03 -23.77
N THR A 382 -10.04 12.73 -24.04
CA THR A 382 -10.54 12.18 -25.31
C THR A 382 -12.06 11.95 -25.32
N LYS A 383 -12.76 12.32 -24.25
CA LYS A 383 -14.23 12.26 -24.17
C LYS A 383 -14.81 13.21 -25.20
N LYS A 384 -15.18 12.69 -26.38
CA LYS A 384 -16.03 13.43 -27.33
C LYS A 384 -17.27 13.88 -26.56
N MET A 385 -17.47 15.18 -26.44
CA MET A 385 -18.75 15.74 -26.01
C MET A 385 -19.76 15.23 -27.01
N LYS A 386 -20.80 14.54 -26.55
CA LYS A 386 -21.99 14.36 -27.38
C LYS A 386 -22.50 15.77 -27.65
N GLN A 387 -22.31 16.25 -28.87
CA GLN A 387 -23.06 17.39 -29.39
C GLN A 387 -24.50 16.98 -29.55
#